data_AF-A0A4Y8CEM0-F1
#
_entry.id   AF-A0A4Y8CEM0-F1
#
_cell.length_a   1.000
_cell.length_b   1.000
_cell.length_c   1.000
_cell.angle_alpha   90.00
_cell.angle_beta   90.00
_cell.angle_gamma   90.00
#
_symmetry.space_group_name_H-M   'P 1'
#
loop_
_entity.id
_entity.type
_entity.pdbx_description
1 polymer ?
#
loop_
_entity_poly.entity_id
_entity_poly.type
_entity_poly.pdbx_seq_one_letter_code
_entity_poly.pdbx_strand_id
1 'polypeptide(L)'
;DLEVFKLKFIQFAKNEKEHFSKGFYVAHTELELNNILKLGTDSIKLKGTIDRIDSSKEGNLIIDYKSGKVPSNSYQLAFYQALYDENANVGFYDLNSMQILHQKAKGLDELRERLKDLVLMSKEEIEFENEQDEYCPYKLIYKKELK
;
A
#
# COMPACT_ATOMS: atom_id res chain seq x y z
N ASP A 1 1.12 24.77 -16.80
CA ASP A 1 0.85 24.03 -15.55
C ASP A 1 -0.64 23.89 -15.23
N LEU A 2 -1.37 24.98 -14.97
CA LEU A 2 -2.81 24.92 -14.62
C LEU A 2 -3.68 24.20 -15.66
N GLU A 3 -3.39 24.40 -16.94
CA GLU A 3 -4.14 23.82 -18.06
C GLU A 3 -3.94 22.30 -18.17
N VAL A 4 -2.72 21.82 -17.88
CA VAL A 4 -2.42 20.39 -17.79
C VAL A 4 -3.15 19.75 -16.61
N PHE A 5 -3.23 20.44 -15.46
CA PHE A 5 -4.03 19.97 -14.33
C PHE A 5 -5.51 19.89 -14.65
N LYS A 6 -6.07 20.87 -15.37
CA LYS A 6 -7.47 20.82 -15.83
C LYS A 6 -7.73 19.57 -16.68
N LEU A 7 -6.86 19.26 -17.63
CA LEU A 7 -6.97 18.05 -18.45
C LEU A 7 -6.90 16.77 -17.61
N LYS A 8 -5.97 16.71 -16.64
CA LYS A 8 -5.89 15.60 -15.69
C LYS A 8 -7.16 15.42 -14.86
N PHE A 9 -7.76 16.51 -14.36
CA PHE A 9 -9.01 16.44 -13.60
C PHE A 9 -10.21 16.04 -14.45
N ILE A 10 -10.27 16.46 -15.72
CA ILE A 10 -11.28 15.98 -16.67
C ILE A 10 -11.14 14.47 -16.87
N GLN A 11 -9.92 13.98 -17.06
CA GLN A 11 -9.65 12.56 -17.21
C GLN A 11 -9.99 11.77 -15.94
N PHE A 12 -9.63 12.29 -14.76
CA PHE A 12 -10.02 11.73 -13.46
C PHE A 12 -11.54 11.61 -13.36
N ALA A 13 -12.28 12.70 -13.59
CA ALA A 13 -13.74 12.70 -13.51
C ALA A 13 -14.39 11.72 -14.51
N LYS A 14 -13.79 11.55 -15.70
CA LYS A 14 -14.24 10.55 -16.67
C LYS A 14 -14.03 9.12 -16.15
N ASN A 15 -12.85 8.83 -15.61
CA ASN A 15 -12.50 7.50 -15.12
C ASN A 15 -13.32 7.12 -13.88
N GLU A 16 -13.55 8.06 -12.96
CA GLU A 16 -14.40 7.86 -11.79
C GLU A 16 -15.85 7.58 -12.20
N LYS A 17 -16.39 8.32 -13.19
CA LYS A 17 -17.73 8.04 -13.71
C LYS A 17 -17.85 6.64 -14.31
N GLU A 18 -16.83 6.18 -15.02
CA GLU A 18 -16.79 4.81 -15.55
C GLU A 18 -16.65 3.77 -14.44
N HIS A 19 -15.87 4.05 -13.40
CA HIS A 19 -15.72 3.17 -12.25
C HIS A 19 -17.06 3.03 -11.50
N PHE A 20 -17.73 4.14 -11.22
CA PHE A 20 -19.02 4.14 -10.53
C PHE A 20 -20.16 3.57 -11.39
N SER A 21 -20.11 3.71 -12.71
CA SER A 21 -21.12 3.10 -13.60
C SER A 21 -21.06 1.56 -13.59
N LYS A 22 -19.93 0.97 -13.17
CA LYS A 22 -19.78 -0.47 -12.91
C LYS A 22 -20.38 -0.90 -11.55
N GLY A 23 -20.97 0.03 -10.80
CA GLY A 23 -21.65 -0.25 -9.53
C GLY A 23 -20.77 -0.13 -8.30
N PHE A 24 -19.54 0.39 -8.45
CA PHE A 24 -18.72 0.79 -7.31
C PHE A 24 -19.25 2.10 -6.69
N TYR A 25 -19.06 2.24 -5.39
CA TYR A 25 -19.23 3.49 -4.66
C TYR A 25 -18.13 3.63 -3.61
N VAL A 26 -17.79 4.87 -3.27
CA VAL A 26 -16.82 5.15 -2.21
C VAL A 26 -17.44 4.80 -0.87
N ALA A 27 -16.92 3.75 -0.22
CA ALA A 27 -17.37 3.34 1.11
C ALA A 27 -16.62 4.13 2.19
N HIS A 28 -15.31 4.29 2.03
CA HIS A 28 -14.46 4.97 3.00
C HIS A 28 -13.32 5.76 2.33
N THR A 29 -12.89 6.82 3.01
CA THR A 29 -11.68 7.59 2.70
C THR A 29 -10.90 7.83 3.98
N GLU A 30 -9.58 7.81 3.93
CA GLU A 30 -8.68 8.05 5.07
C GLU A 30 -9.06 7.21 6.31
N LEU A 31 -9.36 5.93 6.09
CA LEU A 31 -9.85 5.06 7.15
C LEU A 31 -8.70 4.57 8.01
N GLU A 32 -8.62 5.07 9.24
CA GLU A 32 -7.69 4.56 10.25
C GLU A 32 -8.17 3.24 10.83
N LEU A 33 -7.29 2.24 10.86
CA LEU A 33 -7.58 0.90 11.34
C LEU A 33 -6.48 0.35 12.23
N ASN A 34 -6.88 -0.63 13.04
CA ASN A 34 -5.97 -1.52 13.73
C ASN A 34 -6.52 -2.95 13.65
N ASN A 35 -5.64 -3.92 13.43
CA ASN A 35 -6.01 -5.33 13.37
C ASN A 35 -4.91 -6.19 14.01
N ILE A 36 -5.23 -7.42 14.39
CA ILE A 36 -4.26 -8.40 14.87
C ILE A 36 -4.15 -9.50 13.81
N LEU A 37 -3.00 -9.55 13.14
CA LEU A 37 -2.69 -10.61 12.19
C LEU A 37 -2.06 -11.78 12.93
N LYS A 38 -2.73 -12.94 12.91
CA LYS A 38 -2.20 -14.19 13.46
C LYS A 38 -1.24 -14.85 12.46
N LEU A 39 -0.08 -15.29 12.95
CA LEU A 39 1.00 -15.93 12.20
C LEU A 39 1.41 -17.24 12.90
N GLY A 40 0.54 -18.25 12.86
CA GLY A 40 0.73 -19.48 13.62
C GLY A 40 0.55 -19.24 15.13
N THR A 41 1.61 -19.47 15.91
CA THR A 41 1.62 -19.21 17.37
C THR A 41 1.91 -17.75 17.71
N ASP A 42 2.48 -16.99 16.77
CA ASP A 42 2.80 -15.58 16.94
C ASP A 42 1.66 -14.68 16.41
N SER A 43 1.67 -13.40 16.79
CA SER A 43 0.74 -12.41 16.25
C SER A 43 1.37 -11.03 16.16
N ILE A 44 0.93 -10.24 15.19
CA ILE A 44 1.41 -8.87 14.98
C ILE A 44 0.22 -7.93 14.99
N LYS A 45 0.36 -6.81 15.68
CA LYS A 45 -0.60 -5.71 15.60
C LYS A 45 -0.31 -4.87 14.36
N LEU A 46 -1.24 -4.87 13.41
CA LEU A 46 -1.23 -3.98 12.26
C LEU A 46 -1.93 -2.68 12.64
N LYS A 47 -1.36 -1.55 12.22
CA LYS A 47 -1.98 -0.22 12.32
C LYS A 47 -1.65 0.54 11.05
N GLY A 48 -2.64 1.24 10.48
CA GLY A 48 -2.44 2.06 9.30
C GLY A 48 -3.68 2.85 8.92
N THR A 49 -3.52 3.71 7.92
CA THR A 49 -4.59 4.47 7.29
C THR A 49 -4.69 4.04 5.83
N ILE A 50 -5.90 3.71 5.38
CA ILE A 50 -6.18 3.37 3.99
C ILE A 50 -6.77 4.60 3.30
N ASP A 51 -6.14 5.06 2.22
CA ASP A 51 -6.55 6.26 1.49
C ASP A 51 -8.01 6.20 1.03
N ARG A 52 -8.41 5.09 0.39
CA ARG A 52 -9.76 4.89 -0.13
C ARG A 52 -10.17 3.43 -0.23
N ILE A 53 -11.43 3.16 0.05
CA ILE A 53 -12.08 1.87 -0.14
C ILE A 53 -13.36 2.10 -0.93
N ASP A 54 -13.45 1.43 -2.08
CA ASP A 54 -14.65 1.38 -2.89
C ASP A 54 -15.31 0.01 -2.74
N SER A 55 -16.63 -0.02 -2.59
CA SER A 55 -17.38 -1.27 -2.45
C SER A 55 -18.32 -1.45 -3.63
N SER A 56 -18.56 -2.70 -4.00
CA SER A 56 -19.57 -3.09 -4.98
C SER A 56 -20.21 -4.43 -4.58
N LYS A 57 -21.11 -4.94 -5.43
CA LYS A 57 -21.67 -6.29 -5.25
C LYS A 57 -20.63 -7.41 -5.39
N GLU A 58 -19.50 -7.14 -6.04
CA GLU A 58 -18.42 -8.10 -6.27
C GLU A 58 -17.40 -8.11 -5.13
N GLY A 59 -17.48 -7.15 -4.20
CA GLY A 59 -16.60 -7.04 -3.04
C GLY A 59 -15.98 -5.65 -2.90
N ASN A 60 -14.96 -5.56 -2.05
CA ASN A 60 -14.23 -4.33 -1.79
C ASN A 60 -13.03 -4.17 -2.73
N LEU A 61 -12.71 -2.93 -3.04
CA LEU A 61 -11.51 -2.50 -3.75
C LEU A 61 -10.78 -1.47 -2.88
N ILE A 62 -9.60 -1.85 -2.40
CA ILE A 62 -8.71 -0.97 -1.66
C ILE A 62 -7.85 -0.20 -2.67
N ILE A 63 -7.81 1.12 -2.51
CA ILE A 63 -7.12 2.04 -3.41
C ILE A 63 -6.11 2.86 -2.60
N ASP A 64 -4.89 2.94 -3.09
CA ASP A 64 -3.82 3.80 -2.57
C ASP A 64 -3.34 4.76 -3.67
N TYR A 65 -3.31 6.06 -3.38
CA TYR A 65 -2.94 7.07 -4.36
C TYR A 65 -1.43 7.24 -4.46
N LYS A 66 -0.91 7.26 -5.68
CA LYS A 66 0.51 7.54 -5.94
C LYS A 66 0.67 8.74 -6.86
N SER A 67 1.34 9.76 -6.35
CA SER A 67 1.81 10.92 -7.14
C SER A 67 3.13 10.65 -7.86
N GLY A 68 3.98 9.80 -7.26
CA GLY A 68 5.22 9.32 -7.87
C GLY A 68 5.04 8.05 -8.69
N LYS A 69 6.15 7.44 -9.09
CA LYS A 69 6.14 6.14 -9.77
C LYS A 69 5.52 5.07 -8.87
N VAL A 70 4.54 4.34 -9.40
CA VAL A 70 3.95 3.20 -8.69
C VAL A 70 5.02 2.12 -8.45
N PRO A 71 5.19 1.64 -7.21
CA PRO A 71 6.19 0.63 -6.91
C PRO A 71 5.78 -0.74 -7.46
N SER A 72 6.70 -1.43 -8.14
CA SER A 72 6.46 -2.76 -8.72
C SER A 72 6.66 -3.92 -7.73
N ASN A 73 7.20 -3.65 -6.54
CA ASN A 73 7.59 -4.66 -5.55
C ASN A 73 7.25 -4.23 -4.13
N SER A 74 6.03 -3.71 -3.93
CA SER A 74 5.57 -3.18 -2.64
C SER A 74 4.67 -4.17 -1.91
N TYR A 75 4.83 -4.23 -0.59
CA TYR A 75 3.93 -4.92 0.34
C TYR A 75 2.73 -4.07 0.77
N GLN A 76 2.66 -2.79 0.39
CA GLN A 76 1.67 -1.85 0.94
C GLN A 76 0.22 -2.28 0.72
N LEU A 77 -0.15 -2.72 -0.50
CA LEU A 77 -1.52 -3.15 -0.78
C LEU A 77 -1.88 -4.46 -0.05
N ALA A 78 -0.96 -5.43 -0.01
CA ALA A 78 -1.16 -6.65 0.80
C ALA A 78 -1.30 -6.32 2.29
N PHE A 79 -0.55 -5.33 2.78
CA PHE A 79 -0.67 -4.88 4.16
C PHE A 79 -2.07 -4.32 4.44
N TYR A 80 -2.62 -3.53 3.52
CA TYR A 80 -3.99 -3.01 3.65
C TYR A 80 -5.06 -4.10 3.53
N GLN A 81 -4.88 -5.11 2.68
CA GLN A 81 -5.75 -6.28 2.68
C GLN A 81 -5.74 -6.98 4.04
N ALA A 82 -4.56 -7.25 4.62
CA ALA A 82 -4.45 -7.87 5.93
C ALA A 82 -5.02 -6.99 7.06
N LEU A 83 -4.99 -5.67 6.89
CA LEU A 83 -5.52 -4.71 7.86
C LEU A 83 -7.05 -4.62 7.84
N TYR A 84 -7.69 -4.71 6.65
CA TYR A 84 -9.11 -4.45 6.47
C TYR A 84 -9.91 -5.67 6.02
N ASP A 85 -9.60 -6.22 4.85
CA ASP A 85 -10.31 -7.32 4.21
C ASP A 85 -9.35 -8.11 3.31
N GLU A 86 -9.04 -9.33 3.72
CA GLU A 86 -8.08 -10.21 3.03
C GLU A 86 -8.57 -10.65 1.64
N ASN A 87 -9.87 -10.54 1.36
CA ASN A 87 -10.45 -10.90 0.06
C ASN A 87 -10.64 -9.69 -0.85
N ALA A 88 -10.34 -8.47 -0.39
CA ALA A 88 -10.52 -7.27 -1.18
C ALA A 88 -9.63 -7.29 -2.42
N ASN A 89 -10.14 -6.77 -3.53
CA ASN A 89 -9.31 -6.37 -4.66
C ASN A 89 -8.44 -5.18 -4.24
N VAL A 90 -7.32 -5.00 -4.93
CA VAL A 90 -6.39 -3.90 -4.67
C VAL A 90 -5.92 -3.23 -5.94
N GLY A 91 -5.60 -1.94 -5.84
CA GLY A 91 -4.98 -1.19 -6.92
C GLY A 91 -4.31 0.09 -6.43
N PHE A 92 -3.27 0.50 -7.15
CA PHE A 92 -2.72 1.84 -6.98
C PHE A 92 -3.42 2.80 -7.93
N TYR A 93 -3.91 3.94 -7.43
CA TYR A 93 -4.39 5.01 -8.28
C TYR A 93 -3.21 5.91 -8.66
N ASP A 94 -2.73 5.81 -9.89
CA ASP A 94 -1.64 6.64 -10.38
C ASP A 94 -2.16 8.03 -10.80
N LEU A 95 -1.74 9.07 -10.09
CA LEU A 95 -2.12 10.46 -10.37
C LEU A 95 -1.40 11.04 -11.59
N ASN A 96 -0.48 10.30 -12.22
CA ASN A 96 0.12 10.70 -13.49
C ASN A 96 -0.74 10.27 -14.69
N SER A 97 -1.14 9.00 -14.73
CA SER A 97 -2.03 8.45 -15.76
C SER A 97 -3.53 8.63 -15.46
N MET A 98 -3.88 8.98 -14.22
CA MET A 98 -5.24 9.06 -13.69
C MET A 98 -6.01 7.74 -13.72
N GLN A 99 -5.31 6.61 -13.57
CA GLN A 99 -5.90 5.27 -13.68
C GLN A 99 -5.62 4.42 -12.44
N ILE A 100 -6.52 3.49 -12.16
CA ILE A 100 -6.30 2.41 -11.20
C ILE A 100 -5.47 1.33 -11.89
N LEU A 101 -4.30 1.03 -11.33
CA LEU A 101 -3.35 0.06 -11.85
C LEU A 101 -3.35 -1.18 -10.95
N HIS A 102 -3.81 -2.30 -11.50
CA HIS A 102 -3.80 -3.63 -10.86
C HIS A 102 -2.51 -4.38 -11.19
N GLN A 103 -1.36 -3.77 -10.88
CA GLN A 103 -0.06 -4.40 -11.14
C GLN A 103 0.21 -5.56 -10.17
N LYS A 104 1.15 -6.45 -10.52
CA LYS A 104 1.65 -7.51 -9.61
C LYS A 104 2.41 -6.87 -8.43
N ALA A 105 1.68 -6.43 -7.42
CA ALA A 105 2.23 -6.15 -6.10
C ALA A 105 2.52 -7.48 -5.37
N LYS A 106 3.24 -7.40 -4.24
CA LYS A 106 3.43 -8.55 -3.36
C LYS A 106 2.08 -9.01 -2.83
N GLY A 107 1.85 -10.31 -2.78
CA GLY A 107 0.60 -10.90 -2.31
C GLY A 107 0.53 -11.03 -0.79
N LEU A 108 -0.66 -11.35 -0.28
CA LEU A 108 -0.91 -11.60 1.15
C LEU A 108 -0.06 -12.74 1.72
N ASP A 109 0.07 -13.85 0.99
CA ASP A 109 0.87 -14.99 1.46
C ASP A 109 2.34 -14.61 1.59
N GLU A 110 2.88 -13.88 0.61
CA GLU A 110 4.27 -13.40 0.67
C GLU A 110 4.47 -12.41 1.81
N LEU A 111 3.50 -11.53 2.08
CA LEU A 111 3.53 -10.67 3.25
C LEU A 111 3.54 -11.49 4.55
N ARG A 112 2.69 -12.51 4.67
CA ARG A 112 2.60 -13.36 5.87
C ARG A 112 3.91 -14.09 6.13
N GLU A 113 4.53 -14.68 5.11
CA GLU A 113 5.83 -15.32 5.24
C GLU A 113 6.90 -14.31 5.63
N ARG A 114 6.94 -13.14 4.98
CA ARG A 114 7.92 -12.11 5.32
C ARG A 114 7.77 -11.61 6.75
N LEU A 115 6.54 -11.47 7.25
CA LEU A 115 6.28 -11.09 8.63
C LEU A 115 6.67 -12.19 9.63
N LYS A 116 6.50 -13.47 9.28
CA LYS A 116 6.99 -14.60 10.11
C LYS A 116 8.51 -14.57 10.23
N ASP A 117 9.21 -14.35 9.13
CA ASP A 117 10.68 -14.21 9.13
C ASP A 117 11.11 -13.07 10.05
N LEU A 118 10.46 -11.91 9.94
CA LEU A 118 10.76 -10.75 10.78
C LEU A 118 10.50 -11.02 12.26
N VAL A 119 9.42 -11.74 12.60
CA VAL A 119 9.14 -12.15 13.97
C VAL A 119 10.22 -13.10 14.49
N LEU A 120 10.67 -14.05 13.68
CA LEU A 120 11.78 -14.94 14.05
C LEU A 120 13.08 -14.15 14.28
N MET A 121 13.45 -13.26 13.35
CA MET A 121 14.64 -12.41 13.46
C MET A 121 14.61 -11.54 14.73
N SER A 122 13.45 -11.02 15.10
CA SER A 122 13.29 -10.18 16.30
C SER A 122 13.48 -10.88 17.64
N LYS A 123 13.58 -12.22 17.64
CA LYS A 123 13.88 -13.00 18.85
C LYS A 123 15.38 -13.04 19.17
N GLU A 124 16.22 -12.62 18.22
CA GLU A 124 17.67 -12.53 18.34
C GLU A 124 18.12 -11.06 18.28
N GLU A 125 19.41 -10.82 18.49
CA GLU A 125 20.00 -9.50 18.25
C GLU A 125 19.95 -9.18 16.75
N ILE A 126 19.30 -8.07 16.39
CA ILE A 126 19.14 -7.66 15.00
C ILE A 126 20.35 -6.81 14.58
N GLU A 127 21.15 -7.32 13.64
CA GLU A 127 22.11 -6.51 12.92
C GLU A 127 21.40 -5.79 11.75
N PHE A 128 21.34 -4.46 11.82
CA PHE A 128 20.68 -3.65 10.80
C PHE A 128 21.62 -3.38 9.63
N GLU A 129 21.27 -3.93 8.47
CA GLU A 129 21.94 -3.64 7.21
C GLU A 129 21.01 -2.89 6.26
N ASN A 130 21.57 -2.04 5.40
CA ASN A 130 20.79 -1.35 4.39
C ASN A 130 21.53 -1.30 3.05
N GLU A 131 20.91 -1.87 2.02
CA GLU A 131 21.42 -1.85 0.65
C GLU A 131 21.03 -0.56 -0.11
N GLN A 132 19.98 0.15 0.34
CA GLN A 132 19.46 1.37 -0.28
C GLN A 132 19.56 2.55 0.67
N ASP A 133 20.68 3.27 0.57
CA ASP A 133 21.00 4.38 1.48
C ASP A 133 20.95 5.77 0.82
N GLU A 134 20.59 5.86 -0.47
CA GLU A 134 20.68 7.10 -1.27
C GLU A 134 19.96 8.26 -0.59
N TYR A 135 18.79 7.99 -0.02
CA TYR A 135 17.95 8.96 0.69
C TYR A 135 17.80 8.65 2.19
N CYS A 136 18.71 7.83 2.76
CA CYS A 136 18.65 7.46 4.17
C CYS A 136 19.19 8.60 5.06
N PRO A 137 18.39 9.19 5.97
CA PRO A 137 18.86 10.26 6.86
C PRO A 137 19.95 9.80 7.84
N TYR A 138 20.08 8.49 8.06
CA TYR A 138 21.04 7.88 8.96
C TYR A 138 22.25 7.24 8.24
N LYS A 139 22.45 7.57 6.96
CA LYS A 139 23.54 7.00 6.14
C LYS A 139 24.92 7.10 6.80
N LEU A 140 25.22 8.23 7.46
CA LEU A 140 26.51 8.45 8.14
C LEU A 140 26.72 7.51 9.34
N ILE A 141 25.65 7.19 10.09
CA ILE A 141 25.69 6.24 11.21
C ILE A 141 25.95 4.84 10.68
N TYR A 142 25.17 4.45 9.67
CA TYR A 142 25.26 3.12 9.05
C TYR A 142 26.65 2.85 8.44
N LYS A 143 27.20 3.82 7.69
CA LYS A 143 28.54 3.70 7.09
C LYS A 143 29.69 3.81 8.08
N LYS A 144 29.41 4.07 9.37
CA LYS A 144 30.42 4.35 10.39
C LYS A 144 31.35 5.50 9.97
N GLU A 145 30.80 6.48 9.24
CA GLU A 145 31.51 7.66 8.71
C GLU A 145 31.37 8.88 9.62
N LEU A 146 30.70 8.74 10.77
CA LEU A 146 30.74 9.73 11.84
C LEU A 146 32.16 9.80 12.43
N LYS A 147 32.86 10.89 12.14
CA LYS A 147 34.07 11.31 12.87
C LYS A 147 33.71 12.14 14.09
#